data_AF-A0A3N4ZSR6-F1
#
_entry.id   AF-A0A3N4ZSR6-F1
#
_cell.length_a   1.000
_cell.length_b   1.000
_cell.length_c   1.000
_cell.angle_alpha   90.00
_cell.angle_beta   90.00
_cell.angle_gamma   90.00
#
_symmetry.space_group_name_H-M   'P 1'
#
loop_
_entity.id
_entity.type
_entity.pdbx_description
1 polymer ?
#
loop_
_entity_poly.entity_id
_entity_poly.type
_entity_poly.pdbx_seq_one_letter_code
_entity_poly.pdbx_strand_id
1 'polypeptide(L)'
;MAGLAESGSNPDVDLLYDINGLAKDAPHWFDRVVSFVGEYGLLLAMVLLVVWCWWSVRRRGDEDAASSVAALVWAPVAAALAVLVNVPIRGFVERPRPFRTHDGLDVLVSGKTDYSFVSDHATITMAVAVGVFVANRKFGAVGIGLALLEGFCRVYMGVHYPTDVVGGFALGTAVALLLSPVAMLLLTPVVKAVEGSAWGGWFVRGPGRAAVGRGALIPGARNEALGADERDLAA
;
A
#
# COMPACT_ATOMS: atom_id res chain seq x y z
N MET A 1 -14.78 40.63 23.22
CA MET A 1 -15.02 41.27 21.91
C MET A 1 -13.96 40.82 20.93
N ALA A 2 -14.21 39.68 20.29
CA ALA A 2 -13.58 39.27 19.04
C ALA A 2 -14.65 38.42 18.33
N GLY A 3 -15.73 39.12 17.95
CA GLY A 3 -16.63 38.61 16.94
C GLY A 3 -15.88 38.69 15.61
N LEU A 4 -15.30 37.57 15.20
CA LEU A 4 -15.10 37.29 13.80
C LEU A 4 -16.36 36.56 13.32
N ALA A 5 -17.39 37.35 13.05
CA ALA A 5 -18.37 36.91 12.07
C ALA A 5 -17.69 37.01 10.70
N GLU A 6 -17.05 35.92 10.26
CA GLU A 6 -16.95 35.64 8.83
C GLU A 6 -17.83 34.43 8.54
N SER A 7 -19.04 34.75 8.11
CA SER A 7 -19.99 33.87 7.44
C SER A 7 -19.42 33.42 6.08
N GLY A 8 -18.39 32.58 6.11
CA GLY A 8 -17.97 31.78 4.98
C GLY A 8 -18.14 30.32 5.38
N SER A 9 -18.96 29.57 4.64
CA SER A 9 -18.96 28.11 4.67
C SER A 9 -17.49 27.63 4.70
N ASN A 10 -17.02 27.05 5.81
CA ASN A 10 -15.71 26.44 5.83
C ASN A 10 -15.91 25.05 5.22
N PRO A 11 -15.54 24.83 3.95
CA PRO A 11 -15.90 23.61 3.24
C PRO A 11 -15.34 22.35 3.92
N ASP A 12 -14.25 22.49 4.69
CA ASP A 12 -13.64 21.41 5.45
C ASP A 12 -14.47 21.01 6.68
N VAL A 13 -15.11 21.99 7.32
CA VAL A 13 -16.01 21.79 8.46
C VAL A 13 -17.39 21.34 7.99
N ASP A 14 -17.90 21.95 6.92
CA ASP A 14 -19.20 21.59 6.33
C ASP A 14 -19.17 20.14 5.83
N LEU A 15 -18.13 19.77 5.08
CA LEU A 15 -17.95 18.40 4.61
C LEU A 15 -17.74 17.40 5.76
N LEU A 16 -17.09 17.81 6.86
CA LEU A 16 -17.00 17.00 8.07
C LEU A 16 -18.39 16.73 8.65
N TYR A 17 -19.24 17.76 8.80
CA TYR A 17 -20.58 17.59 9.32
C TYR A 17 -21.48 16.78 8.38
N ASP A 18 -21.35 16.94 7.06
CA ASP A 18 -22.09 16.15 6.08
C ASP A 18 -21.73 14.65 6.18
N ILE A 19 -20.43 14.34 6.25
CA ILE A 19 -19.95 12.95 6.30
C ILE A 19 -20.21 12.32 7.68
N ASN A 20 -19.92 13.03 8.77
CA ASN A 20 -20.20 12.54 10.12
C ASN A 20 -21.71 12.50 10.41
N GLY A 21 -22.51 13.34 9.76
CA GLY A 21 -23.98 13.30 9.82
C GLY A 21 -24.56 11.96 9.38
N LEU A 22 -23.89 11.26 8.45
CA LEU A 22 -24.26 9.89 8.08
C LEU A 22 -24.20 8.91 9.26
N ALA A 23 -23.34 9.16 10.26
CA ALA A 23 -23.25 8.34 11.47
C ALA A 23 -24.46 8.52 12.38
N LYS A 24 -25.03 9.74 12.45
CA LYS A 24 -26.24 10.01 13.25
C LYS A 24 -27.45 9.22 12.77
N ASP A 25 -27.53 9.04 11.45
CA ASP A 25 -28.64 8.33 10.81
C ASP A 25 -28.39 6.81 10.72
N ALA A 26 -27.16 6.36 11.03
CA ALA A 26 -26.78 4.97 10.90
C ALA A 26 -27.25 4.12 12.09
N PRO A 27 -27.57 2.82 11.87
CA PRO A 27 -27.80 1.91 12.97
C PRO A 27 -26.52 1.69 13.79
N HIS A 28 -26.62 1.61 15.12
CA HIS A 28 -25.45 1.42 16.00
C HIS A 28 -24.57 0.19 15.70
N TRP A 29 -25.10 -0.84 15.04
CA TRP A 29 -24.27 -1.97 14.61
C TRP A 29 -23.33 -1.59 13.46
N PHE A 30 -23.77 -0.69 12.57
CA PHE A 30 -23.00 -0.20 11.45
C PHE A 30 -21.83 0.66 11.94
N ASP A 31 -22.08 1.58 12.87
CA ASP A 31 -21.01 2.41 13.45
C ASP A 31 -19.93 1.56 14.14
N ARG A 32 -20.31 0.49 14.84
CA ARG A 32 -19.34 -0.44 15.44
C ARG A 32 -18.49 -1.13 14.37
N VAL A 33 -19.08 -1.48 13.22
CA VAL A 33 -18.34 -2.04 12.10
C VAL A 33 -17.39 -1.00 11.52
N VAL A 34 -17.85 0.22 11.25
CA VAL A 34 -17.01 1.30 10.70
C VAL A 34 -15.87 1.65 11.65
N SER A 35 -16.11 1.76 12.96
CA SER A 35 -15.06 1.99 13.96
C SER A 35 -14.01 0.89 13.96
N PHE A 36 -14.44 -0.38 13.94
CA PHE A 36 -13.50 -1.49 13.92
C PHE A 36 -12.70 -1.54 12.61
N VAL A 37 -13.38 -1.36 11.48
CA VAL A 37 -12.77 -1.36 10.14
C VAL A 37 -11.78 -0.22 9.98
N GLY A 38 -12.15 1.00 10.41
CA GLY A 38 -11.33 2.20 10.28
C GLY A 38 -10.26 2.39 11.35
N GLU A 39 -10.30 1.67 12.48
CA GLU A 39 -9.18 1.69 13.45
C GLU A 39 -8.20 0.53 13.23
N TYR A 40 -8.68 -0.64 12.78
CA TYR A 40 -7.85 -1.84 12.67
C TYR A 40 -7.99 -2.59 11.34
N GLY A 41 -9.22 -2.73 10.83
CA GLY A 41 -9.52 -3.60 9.70
C GLY A 41 -8.78 -3.22 8.41
N LEU A 42 -8.73 -1.94 8.06
CA LEU A 42 -8.10 -1.46 6.83
C LEU A 42 -6.57 -1.49 6.89
N LEU A 43 -5.98 -1.20 8.05
CA LEU A 43 -4.54 -1.40 8.27
C LEU A 43 -4.16 -2.88 8.13
N LEU A 44 -4.96 -3.79 8.71
CA LEU A 44 -4.78 -5.23 8.52
C LEU A 44 -4.95 -5.62 7.04
N ALA A 45 -5.96 -5.07 6.36
CA ALA A 45 -6.17 -5.32 4.94
C ALA A 45 -4.97 -4.89 4.09
N MET A 46 -4.30 -3.77 4.42
CA MET A 46 -3.05 -3.36 3.75
C MET A 46 -1.93 -4.37 3.95
N VAL A 47 -1.73 -4.87 5.17
CA VAL A 47 -0.72 -5.90 5.45
C VAL A 47 -1.01 -7.17 4.63
N LEU A 48 -2.26 -7.61 4.61
CA LEU A 48 -2.69 -8.77 3.83
C LEU A 48 -2.51 -8.54 2.33
N LEU A 49 -2.77 -7.33 1.84
CA LEU A 49 -2.57 -6.94 0.44
C LEU A 49 -1.08 -7.00 0.05
N VAL A 50 -0.18 -6.48 0.90
CA VAL A 50 1.27 -6.55 0.68
C VAL A 50 1.72 -8.01 0.62
N VAL A 51 1.30 -8.84 1.58
CA VAL A 51 1.63 -10.28 1.62
C VAL A 51 1.09 -11.01 0.39
N TRP A 52 -0.14 -10.70 -0.04
CA TRP A 52 -0.72 -11.29 -1.24
C TRP A 52 0.02 -10.85 -2.51
N CYS A 53 0.34 -9.56 -2.62
CA CYS A 53 1.13 -9.04 -3.73
C CYS A 53 2.50 -9.71 -3.78
N TRP A 54 3.20 -9.83 -2.65
CA TRP A 54 4.47 -10.55 -2.53
C TRP A 54 4.34 -12.00 -2.98
N TRP A 55 3.32 -12.70 -2.49
CA TRP A 55 3.06 -14.09 -2.85
C TRP A 55 2.71 -14.27 -4.34
N SER A 56 2.06 -13.29 -4.95
CA SER A 56 1.75 -13.27 -6.38
C SER A 56 3.01 -13.03 -7.22
N VAL A 57 3.81 -12.02 -6.87
CA VAL A 57 5.04 -11.65 -7.59
C VAL A 57 6.08 -12.78 -7.52
N ARG A 58 6.34 -13.33 -6.33
CA ARG A 58 7.35 -14.39 -6.17
C ARG A 58 7.00 -15.66 -6.98
N ARG A 59 5.72 -15.94 -7.22
CA ARG A 59 5.26 -17.13 -7.96
C ARG A 59 5.34 -16.98 -9.48
N ARG A 60 5.42 -15.76 -10.02
CA ARG A 60 5.53 -15.52 -11.47
C ARG A 60 6.92 -15.84 -12.00
N GLY A 61 7.96 -15.67 -11.18
CA GLY A 61 9.33 -16.01 -11.56
C GLY A 61 9.93 -15.09 -12.63
N ASP A 62 9.38 -13.89 -12.81
CA ASP A 62 9.88 -12.91 -13.78
C ASP A 62 11.32 -12.45 -13.46
N GLU A 63 12.00 -11.90 -14.46
CA GLU A 63 13.31 -11.27 -14.33
C GLU A 63 13.27 -10.08 -13.34
N ASP A 64 12.11 -9.43 -13.22
CA ASP A 64 11.84 -8.31 -12.31
C ASP A 64 11.35 -8.71 -10.91
N ALA A 65 11.45 -9.99 -10.53
CA ALA A 65 11.00 -10.45 -9.22
C ALA A 65 11.73 -9.74 -8.07
N ALA A 66 13.05 -9.56 -8.18
CA ALA A 66 13.86 -8.93 -7.14
C ALA A 66 13.52 -7.43 -6.95
N SER A 67 13.33 -6.68 -8.04
CA SER A 67 12.95 -5.26 -7.97
C SER A 67 11.53 -5.09 -7.41
N SER A 68 10.60 -5.97 -7.81
CA SER A 68 9.24 -5.97 -7.29
C SER A 68 9.18 -6.29 -5.79
N VAL A 69 9.98 -7.27 -5.33
CA VAL A 69 10.10 -7.60 -3.90
C VAL A 69 10.76 -6.45 -3.12
N ALA A 70 11.78 -5.80 -3.69
CA ALA A 70 12.38 -4.61 -3.10
C ALA A 70 11.35 -3.47 -2.92
N ALA A 71 10.50 -3.24 -3.91
CA ALA A 71 9.41 -2.25 -3.81
C ALA A 71 8.36 -2.61 -2.74
N LEU A 72 8.07 -3.91 -2.54
CA LEU A 72 7.18 -4.35 -1.46
C LEU A 72 7.80 -4.23 -0.07
N VAL A 73 9.11 -4.41 0.05
CA VAL A 73 9.85 -4.11 1.29
C VAL A 73 9.89 -2.60 1.56
N TRP A 74 9.99 -1.81 0.49
CA TRP A 74 9.97 -0.34 0.58
C TRP A 74 8.63 0.20 1.09
N ALA A 75 7.50 -0.40 0.72
CA ALA A 75 6.16 0.09 1.11
C ALA A 75 5.96 0.34 2.62
N PRO A 76 6.23 -0.60 3.55
CA PRO A 76 6.14 -0.33 4.98
C PRO A 76 7.22 0.63 5.50
N VAL A 77 8.42 0.64 4.89
CA VAL A 77 9.50 1.58 5.25
C VAL A 77 9.09 3.01 4.90
N ALA A 78 8.52 3.23 3.72
CA ALA A 78 7.98 4.51 3.30
C ALA A 78 6.90 5.02 4.25
N ALA A 79 5.99 4.14 4.70
CA ALA A 79 4.96 4.49 5.68
C ALA A 79 5.55 4.91 7.02
N ALA A 80 6.55 4.18 7.54
CA ALA A 80 7.26 4.53 8.76
C ALA A 80 7.98 5.89 8.65
N LEU A 81 8.66 6.13 7.51
CA LEU A 81 9.30 7.41 7.23
C LEU A 81 8.29 8.55 7.10
N ALA A 82 7.13 8.32 6.49
CA ALA A 82 6.10 9.33 6.34
C ALA A 82 5.51 9.74 7.70
N VAL A 83 5.28 8.78 8.60
CA VAL A 83 4.87 9.06 9.98
C VAL A 83 5.97 9.81 10.74
N LEU A 84 7.23 9.44 10.54
CA LEU A 84 8.36 10.16 11.15
C LEU A 84 8.42 11.62 10.69
N VAL A 85 8.21 11.87 9.40
CA VAL A 85 8.11 13.22 8.82
C VAL A 85 6.87 13.97 9.34
N ASN A 86 5.77 13.27 9.67
CA ASN A 86 4.60 13.90 10.27
C ASN A 86 4.87 14.44 11.68
N VAL A 87 5.80 13.87 12.44
CA VAL A 87 6.11 14.31 13.83
C VAL A 87 6.39 15.81 13.94
N PRO A 88 7.31 16.41 13.17
CA PRO A 88 7.52 17.85 13.20
C PRO A 88 6.37 18.64 12.56
N ILE A 89 5.71 18.11 11.52
CA ILE A 89 4.60 18.79 10.84
C ILE A 89 3.45 19.03 11.80
N ARG A 90 3.01 17.99 12.52
CA ARG A 90 1.89 18.11 13.47
C ARG A 90 2.21 19.02 14.65
N GLY A 91 3.48 19.05 15.09
CA GLY A 91 3.93 19.97 16.13
C GLY A 91 4.10 21.42 15.66
N PHE A 92 4.20 21.66 14.35
CA PHE A 92 4.22 23.00 13.78
C PHE A 92 2.81 23.53 13.47
N VAL A 93 1.93 22.68 12.95
CA VAL A 93 0.55 23.07 12.58
C VAL A 93 -0.38 23.12 13.78
N GLU A 94 -0.16 22.23 14.76
CA GLU A 94 -0.89 22.20 16.05
C GLU A 94 -2.42 22.24 15.93
N ARG A 95 -2.96 21.66 14.85
CA ARG A 95 -4.39 21.69 14.58
C ARG A 95 -5.14 20.82 15.60
N PRO A 96 -6.11 21.37 16.37
CA PRO A 96 -6.90 20.58 17.28
C PRO A 96 -7.83 19.63 16.52
N ARG A 97 -8.09 18.44 17.08
CA ARG A 97 -9.02 17.47 16.50
C ARG A 97 -10.47 17.98 16.51
N PRO A 98 -11.30 17.59 15.52
CA PRO A 98 -12.66 18.12 15.40
C PRO A 98 -13.51 17.98 16.66
N PHE A 99 -13.46 16.81 17.31
CA PHE A 99 -14.21 16.55 18.55
C PHE A 99 -13.82 17.41 19.76
N ARG A 100 -12.74 18.22 19.67
CA ARG A 100 -12.36 19.17 20.72
C ARG A 100 -12.92 20.57 20.51
N THR A 101 -13.29 20.90 19.29
CA THR A 101 -13.62 22.27 18.88
C THR A 101 -15.00 22.40 18.24
N HIS A 102 -15.63 21.28 17.88
CA HIS A 102 -16.91 21.21 17.19
C HIS A 102 -17.88 20.33 17.98
N ASP A 103 -18.97 20.94 18.44
CA ASP A 103 -20.02 20.25 19.20
C ASP A 103 -20.97 19.48 18.28
N GLY A 104 -21.57 18.41 18.80
CA GLY A 104 -22.58 17.64 18.08
C GLY A 104 -22.04 16.71 16.99
N LEU A 105 -20.75 16.38 17.01
CA LEU A 105 -20.17 15.29 16.23
C LEU A 105 -20.35 13.95 16.95
N ASP A 106 -20.62 12.89 16.20
CA ASP A 106 -20.60 11.52 16.72
C ASP A 106 -19.18 10.95 16.63
N VAL A 107 -18.53 10.83 17.78
CA VAL A 107 -17.13 10.38 17.88
C VAL A 107 -17.13 8.89 18.18
N LEU A 108 -16.82 8.09 17.16
CA LEU A 108 -17.04 6.64 17.21
C LEU A 108 -15.86 5.83 17.76
N VAL A 109 -14.74 6.48 18.07
CA VAL A 109 -13.53 5.87 18.65
C VAL A 109 -12.99 6.75 19.78
N SER A 110 -12.23 6.16 20.70
CA SER A 110 -11.61 6.90 21.80
C SER A 110 -10.73 8.04 21.25
N GLY A 111 -11.09 9.28 21.62
CA GLY A 111 -10.38 10.47 21.18
C GLY A 111 -8.90 10.45 21.58
N LYS A 112 -8.01 10.67 20.61
CA LYS A 112 -6.56 10.78 20.84
C LYS A 112 -6.20 12.18 21.32
N THR A 113 -5.15 12.30 22.12
CA THR A 113 -4.77 13.58 22.72
C THR A 113 -3.90 14.47 21.85
N ASP A 114 -3.38 13.92 20.75
CA ASP A 114 -2.51 14.55 19.77
C ASP A 114 -3.27 15.48 18.80
N TYR A 115 -2.50 16.17 17.94
CA TYR A 115 -3.01 17.04 16.89
C TYR A 115 -3.58 16.25 15.71
N SER A 116 -4.46 16.89 14.93
CA SER A 116 -5.21 16.25 13.86
C SER A 116 -4.48 16.20 12.51
N PHE A 117 -3.62 17.18 12.24
CA PHE A 117 -2.96 17.35 10.94
C PHE A 117 -1.51 16.84 10.96
N VAL A 118 -1.03 16.05 9.99
CA VAL A 118 -1.83 15.26 9.01
C VAL A 118 -2.31 13.95 9.63
N SER A 119 -3.31 13.30 9.02
CA SER A 119 -3.82 12.03 9.53
C SER A 119 -2.82 10.88 9.36
N ASP A 120 -2.38 10.27 10.47
CA ASP A 120 -1.44 9.14 10.46
C ASP A 120 -1.99 7.93 9.68
N HIS A 121 -3.27 7.57 9.84
CA HIS A 121 -3.81 6.39 9.15
C HIS A 121 -3.92 6.63 7.64
N ALA A 122 -4.36 7.81 7.21
CA ALA A 122 -4.35 8.20 5.81
C ALA A 122 -2.93 8.19 5.23
N THR A 123 -1.96 8.71 6.00
CA THR A 123 -0.53 8.72 5.63
C THR A 123 0.02 7.31 5.44
N ILE A 124 -0.18 6.43 6.43
CA ILE A 124 0.31 5.05 6.41
C ILE A 124 -0.31 4.28 5.25
N THR A 125 -1.64 4.28 5.15
CA THR A 125 -2.36 3.50 4.14
C THR A 125 -2.01 3.95 2.73
N MET A 126 -1.90 5.27 2.47
CA MET A 126 -1.51 5.78 1.16
C MET A 126 -0.03 5.50 0.83
N ALA A 127 0.88 5.64 1.79
CA ALA A 127 2.30 5.31 1.58
C ALA A 127 2.48 3.83 1.21
N VAL A 128 1.80 2.92 1.93
CA VAL A 128 1.81 1.49 1.60
C VAL A 128 1.19 1.23 0.23
N ALA A 129 0.01 1.80 -0.04
CA ALA A 129 -0.68 1.61 -1.31
C ALA A 129 0.17 2.04 -2.53
N VAL A 130 0.82 3.20 -2.43
CA VAL A 130 1.71 3.73 -3.47
C VAL A 130 2.99 2.89 -3.58
N GLY A 131 3.59 2.46 -2.47
CA GLY A 131 4.72 1.53 -2.49
C GLY A 131 4.38 0.19 -3.18
N VAL A 132 3.19 -0.35 -2.89
CA VAL A 132 2.66 -1.54 -3.60
C VAL A 132 2.38 -1.25 -5.06
N PHE A 133 1.94 -0.03 -5.42
CA PHE A 133 1.72 0.36 -6.81
C PHE A 133 3.00 0.36 -7.64
N VAL A 134 4.13 0.78 -7.05
CA VAL A 134 5.46 0.69 -7.66
C VAL A 134 5.82 -0.77 -7.95
N ALA A 135 5.50 -1.70 -7.04
CA ALA A 135 5.75 -3.13 -7.22
C ALA A 135 4.78 -3.80 -8.21
N ASN A 136 3.49 -3.46 -8.14
CA ASN A 136 2.44 -4.02 -8.96
C ASN A 136 1.24 -3.08 -9.05
N ARG A 137 1.02 -2.52 -10.24
CA ARG A 137 -0.04 -1.52 -10.49
C ARG A 137 -1.45 -2.00 -10.14
N LYS A 138 -1.76 -3.30 -10.35
CA LYS A 138 -3.09 -3.85 -10.07
C LYS A 138 -3.35 -3.92 -8.56
N PHE A 139 -2.40 -4.46 -7.80
CA PHE A 139 -2.50 -4.50 -6.34
C PHE A 139 -2.45 -3.10 -5.74
N GLY A 140 -1.60 -2.23 -6.26
CA GLY A 140 -1.51 -0.84 -5.81
C GLY A 140 -2.81 -0.07 -6.03
N ALA A 141 -3.51 -0.26 -7.16
CA ALA A 141 -4.80 0.37 -7.39
C ALA A 141 -5.86 -0.07 -6.36
N VAL A 142 -5.87 -1.35 -6.00
CA VAL A 142 -6.71 -1.87 -4.89
C VAL A 142 -6.31 -1.21 -3.57
N GLY A 143 -5.01 -1.11 -3.30
CA GLY A 143 -4.47 -0.42 -2.12
C GLY A 143 -4.90 1.05 -2.07
N ILE A 144 -4.86 1.78 -3.18
CA ILE A 144 -5.30 3.18 -3.22
C ILE A 144 -6.79 3.27 -2.88
N GLY A 145 -7.62 2.37 -3.41
CA GLY A 145 -9.04 2.28 -3.02
C GLY A 145 -9.25 2.06 -1.52
N LEU A 146 -8.46 1.16 -0.91
CA LEU A 146 -8.50 0.92 0.54
C LEU A 146 -8.01 2.14 1.34
N ALA A 147 -7.01 2.88 0.86
CA ALA A 147 -6.51 4.09 1.51
C ALA A 147 -7.56 5.22 1.46
N LEU A 148 -8.25 5.38 0.32
CA LEU A 148 -9.36 6.34 0.20
C LEU A 148 -10.50 5.99 1.16
N LEU A 149 -10.84 4.70 1.28
CA LEU A 149 -11.83 4.22 2.24
C LEU A 149 -11.39 4.48 3.69
N GLU A 150 -10.12 4.29 4.01
CA GLU A 150 -9.55 4.63 5.32
C GLU A 150 -9.75 6.11 5.64
N GLY A 151 -9.38 6.99 4.70
CA GLY A 151 -9.59 8.42 4.85
C GLY A 151 -11.04 8.80 5.10
N PHE A 152 -11.97 8.20 4.35
CA PHE A 152 -13.41 8.37 4.58
C PHE A 152 -13.81 7.95 5.99
N CYS A 153 -13.37 6.78 6.46
CA CYS A 153 -13.67 6.32 7.81
C CYS A 153 -13.16 7.31 8.88
N ARG A 154 -12.01 7.96 8.69
CA ARG A 154 -11.49 8.96 9.66
C ARG A 154 -12.37 10.20 9.77
N VAL A 155 -12.95 10.66 8.66
CA VAL A 155 -13.89 11.79 8.67
C VAL A 155 -15.24 11.34 9.22
N TYR A 156 -15.75 10.18 8.79
CA TYR A 156 -17.00 9.59 9.28
C TYR A 156 -17.01 9.42 10.80
N MET A 157 -15.90 8.97 11.40
CA MET A 157 -15.78 8.80 12.85
C MET A 157 -15.57 10.12 13.63
N GLY A 158 -15.54 11.28 12.95
CA GLY A 158 -15.42 12.59 13.59
C GLY A 158 -14.03 12.90 14.17
N VAL A 159 -12.99 12.16 13.79
CA VAL A 159 -11.65 12.27 14.40
C VAL A 159 -10.65 13.10 13.60
N HIS A 160 -10.96 13.39 12.34
CA HIS A 160 -10.13 14.18 11.43
C HIS A 160 -10.99 15.02 10.50
N TYR A 161 -10.44 16.17 10.08
CA TYR A 161 -11.01 16.94 8.98
C TYR A 161 -10.64 16.34 7.63
N PRO A 162 -11.45 16.54 6.57
CA PRO A 162 -11.11 16.15 5.20
C PRO A 162 -9.71 16.61 4.75
N THR A 163 -9.28 17.83 5.08
CA THR A 163 -7.94 18.31 4.73
C THR A 163 -6.81 17.61 5.51
N ASP A 164 -7.07 17.10 6.72
CA ASP A 164 -6.09 16.26 7.44
C ASP A 164 -5.83 14.95 6.69
N VAL A 165 -6.89 14.40 6.08
CA VAL A 165 -6.84 13.17 5.28
C VAL A 165 -6.14 13.42 3.95
N VAL A 166 -6.50 14.50 3.25
CA VAL A 166 -5.83 14.90 1.98
C VAL A 166 -4.35 15.17 2.22
N GLY A 167 -4.00 15.88 3.30
CA GLY A 167 -2.62 16.11 3.70
C GLY A 167 -1.87 14.80 3.98
N GLY A 168 -2.54 13.84 4.64
CA GLY A 168 -1.97 12.52 4.90
C GLY A 168 -1.72 11.73 3.63
N PHE A 169 -2.68 11.71 2.69
CA PHE A 169 -2.50 11.11 1.38
C PHE A 169 -1.34 11.74 0.62
N ALA A 170 -1.29 13.07 0.57
CA ALA A 170 -0.21 13.79 -0.11
C ALA A 170 1.16 13.47 0.50
N LEU A 171 1.29 13.48 1.83
CA LEU A 171 2.54 13.15 2.53
C LEU A 171 2.96 11.70 2.26
N GLY A 172 2.03 10.75 2.40
CA GLY A 172 2.29 9.33 2.16
C GLY A 172 2.73 9.06 0.71
N THR A 173 2.04 9.64 -0.27
CA THR A 173 2.42 9.56 -1.68
C THR A 173 3.78 10.19 -1.95
N ALA A 174 4.03 11.38 -1.42
CA ALA A 174 5.29 12.11 -1.63
C ALA A 174 6.48 11.30 -1.11
N VAL A 175 6.42 10.81 0.14
CA VAL A 175 7.50 10.01 0.71
C VAL A 175 7.70 8.71 -0.06
N ALA A 176 6.62 8.00 -0.39
CA ALA A 176 6.69 6.75 -1.11
C ALA A 176 7.31 6.89 -2.52
N LEU A 177 6.97 7.95 -3.26
CA LEU A 177 7.47 8.17 -4.62
C LEU A 177 8.83 8.85 -4.66
N LEU A 178 9.03 9.94 -3.92
CA LEU A 178 10.26 10.74 -4.02
C LEU A 178 11.49 9.99 -3.51
N LEU A 179 11.32 9.13 -2.50
CA LEU A 179 12.41 8.32 -1.97
C LEU A 179 12.51 6.94 -2.64
N SER A 180 11.56 6.57 -3.51
CA SER A 180 11.57 5.28 -4.21
C SER A 180 12.86 5.05 -5.02
N PRO A 181 13.39 6.00 -5.81
CA PRO A 181 14.61 5.76 -6.59
C PRO A 181 15.81 5.41 -5.69
N VAL A 182 15.98 6.11 -4.59
CA VAL A 182 17.04 5.86 -3.60
C VAL A 182 16.81 4.51 -2.92
N ALA A 183 15.57 4.22 -2.51
CA ALA A 183 15.22 2.95 -1.92
C ALA A 183 15.49 1.78 -2.88
N MET A 184 15.15 1.91 -4.16
CA MET A 184 15.37 0.85 -5.15
C MET A 184 16.86 0.66 -5.45
N LEU A 185 17.64 1.75 -5.48
CA LEU A 185 19.09 1.70 -5.62
C LEU A 185 19.73 0.88 -4.48
N LEU A 186 19.24 1.03 -3.25
CA LEU A 186 19.77 0.34 -2.07
C LEU A 186 19.21 -1.07 -1.89
N LEU A 187 17.91 -1.26 -2.04
CA LEU A 187 17.21 -2.51 -1.73
C LEU A 187 17.35 -3.56 -2.84
N THR A 188 17.33 -3.16 -4.12
CA THR A 188 17.42 -4.12 -5.23
C THR A 188 18.68 -4.99 -5.19
N PRO A 189 19.92 -4.46 -5.01
CA PRO A 189 21.11 -5.30 -4.93
C PRO A 189 21.08 -6.24 -3.71
N VAL A 190 20.54 -5.78 -2.57
CA VAL A 190 20.37 -6.61 -1.37
C VAL A 190 19.40 -7.76 -1.65
N VAL A 191 18.25 -7.49 -2.27
CA VAL A 191 17.25 -8.52 -2.60
C VAL A 191 17.82 -9.50 -3.64
N LYS A 192 18.58 -9.04 -4.63
CA LYS A 192 19.29 -9.93 -5.58
C LYS A 192 20.33 -10.81 -4.89
N ALA A 193 21.05 -10.30 -3.90
CA ALA A 193 21.98 -11.11 -3.11
C ALA A 193 21.25 -12.17 -2.27
N VAL A 194 20.09 -11.82 -1.69
CA VAL A 194 19.21 -12.76 -0.97
C VAL A 194 18.67 -13.84 -1.91
N GLU A 195 18.32 -13.48 -3.15
CA GLU A 195 17.85 -14.41 -4.17
C GLU A 195 18.87 -15.51 -4.48
N GLY A 196 20.16 -15.17 -4.53
CA GLY A 196 21.26 -16.13 -4.77
C GLY A 196 21.61 -16.99 -3.56
N SER A 197 21.03 -16.75 -2.38
CA SER A 197 21.30 -17.49 -1.15
C SER A 197 20.45 -18.76 -1.03
N ALA A 198 21.06 -19.85 -0.56
CA ALA A 198 20.39 -21.14 -0.33
C ALA A 198 19.19 -21.07 0.62
N TRP A 199 19.15 -20.09 1.52
CA TRP A 199 18.07 -19.88 2.48
C TRP A 199 17.12 -18.74 2.10
N GLY A 200 17.58 -17.79 1.27
CA GLY A 200 16.85 -16.58 0.91
C GLY A 200 16.14 -16.65 -0.44
N GLY A 201 16.55 -17.56 -1.32
CA GLY A 201 16.01 -17.69 -2.68
C GLY A 201 14.50 -17.86 -2.71
N TRP A 202 13.93 -18.63 -1.76
CA TRP A 202 12.48 -18.85 -1.68
C TRP A 202 11.68 -17.56 -1.41
N PHE A 203 12.27 -16.58 -0.73
CA PHE A 203 11.60 -15.32 -0.40
C PHE A 203 11.41 -14.43 -1.65
N VAL A 204 12.35 -14.51 -2.60
CA VAL A 204 12.36 -13.69 -3.81
C VAL A 204 11.70 -14.42 -4.98
N ARG A 205 12.01 -15.70 -5.17
CA ARG A 205 11.43 -16.55 -6.20
C ARG A 205 10.83 -17.81 -5.57
N GLY A 206 9.56 -18.08 -5.89
CA GLY A 206 8.93 -19.34 -5.56
C GLY A 206 9.60 -20.50 -6.32
N PRO A 207 9.50 -21.75 -5.82
CA PRO A 207 9.91 -22.91 -6.60
C PRO A 207 9.13 -22.89 -7.92
N GLY A 208 9.81 -22.48 -8.99
CA GLY A 208 9.17 -22.28 -10.28
C GLY A 208 8.61 -23.60 -10.80
N ARG A 209 7.59 -23.52 -11.64
CA ARG A 209 7.18 -24.56 -12.61
C ARG A 209 8.29 -24.85 -13.66
N ALA A 210 9.56 -24.70 -13.29
CA ALA A 210 10.74 -24.90 -14.13
C ALA A 210 11.17 -26.37 -14.21
N ALA A 211 10.26 -27.31 -13.94
CA ALA A 211 10.46 -28.75 -14.13
C ALA A 211 9.55 -29.37 -15.21
N VAL A 212 8.76 -28.57 -15.95
CA VAL A 212 7.90 -29.09 -17.05
C VAL A 212 8.45 -28.74 -18.45
N GLY A 213 9.50 -27.91 -18.55
CA GLY A 213 10.07 -27.47 -19.83
C GLY A 213 11.41 -28.08 -20.23
N ARG A 214 12.08 -28.85 -19.36
CA ARG A 214 13.37 -29.52 -19.65
C ARG A 214 13.26 -30.99 -19.29
N GLY A 215 12.62 -31.79 -20.13
CA GLY A 215 12.46 -33.22 -19.82
C GLY A 215 11.60 -34.06 -20.76
N ALA A 216 11.03 -33.53 -21.84
CA ALA A 216 10.50 -34.37 -22.91
C ALA A 216 11.63 -34.70 -23.90
N LEU A 217 12.69 -35.35 -23.41
CA LEU A 217 13.51 -36.20 -24.27
C LEU A 217 12.58 -37.34 -24.68
N ILE A 218 12.08 -37.33 -25.90
CA ILE A 218 11.37 -38.47 -26.49
C ILE A 218 12.35 -39.65 -26.46
N PRO A 219 12.13 -40.70 -25.63
CA PRO A 219 12.96 -41.89 -25.67
C PRO A 219 12.52 -42.68 -26.91
N GLY A 220 13.21 -42.48 -28.04
CA GLY A 220 12.83 -43.16 -29.28
C GLY A 220 13.41 -42.65 -30.59
N ALA A 221 14.33 -41.68 -30.61
CA ALA A 221 15.08 -41.36 -31.83
C ALA A 221 16.08 -42.49 -32.12
N ARG A 222 15.58 -43.51 -32.81
CA ARG A 222 16.27 -44.71 -33.24
C ARG A 222 17.44 -44.33 -34.16
N ASN A 223 18.62 -44.83 -33.83
CA ASN A 223 19.79 -44.94 -34.70
C ASN A 223 19.42 -45.75 -35.96
N GLU A 224 18.95 -45.10 -37.03
CA GLU A 224 18.88 -45.70 -38.38
C GLU A 224 19.09 -44.59 -39.43
N ALA A 225 20.34 -44.15 -39.59
CA ALA A 225 20.82 -43.48 -40.82
C ALA A 225 22.36 -43.53 -40.90
N LEU A 226 22.98 -44.63 -40.46
CA LEU A 226 24.35 -45.00 -40.82
C LEU A 226 24.23 -46.13 -41.83
N GLY A 227 24.23 -45.78 -43.12
CA GLY A 227 24.32 -46.77 -44.20
C GLY A 227 23.31 -46.59 -45.34
N ALA A 228 23.41 -45.48 -46.08
CA ALA A 228 23.00 -45.39 -47.49
C ALA A 228 23.31 -43.99 -48.02
N ASP A 229 24.55 -43.71 -48.44
CA ASP A 229 24.82 -42.88 -49.63
C ASP A 229 26.30 -42.90 -50.06
N GLU A 230 26.89 -44.09 -50.17
CA GLU A 230 28.06 -44.29 -51.04
C GLU A 230 27.57 -44.93 -52.34
N ARG A 231 27.20 -44.10 -53.31
CA ARG A 231 27.42 -44.30 -54.76
C ARG A 231 26.77 -43.17 -55.57
N ASP A 232 27.45 -42.82 -56.66
CA ASP A 232 26.99 -41.98 -57.77
C ASP A 232 27.16 -40.46 -57.64
N LEU A 233 28.39 -39.97 -57.76
CA LEU A 233 28.73 -38.78 -58.57
C LEU A 233 30.21 -38.82 -59.01
N ALA A 234 30.53 -39.71 -59.94
CA ALA A 234 31.77 -39.64 -60.75
C ALA A 234 31.55 -40.38 -62.08
N ALA A 235 30.95 -39.68 -63.06
CA ALA A 235 31.05 -39.94 -64.49
C ALA A 235 30.51 -38.73 -65.26
#